data_AF-A0A6U5L083-F1
#
_entry.id   AF-A0A6U5L083-F1
#
_cell.length_a   1.000
_cell.length_b   1.000
_cell.length_c   1.000
_cell.angle_alpha   90.00
_cell.angle_beta   90.00
_cell.angle_gamma   90.00
#
_symmetry.space_group_name_H-M   'P 1'
#
loop_
_entity.id
_entity.type
_entity.pdbx_description
1 polymer ?
#
loop_
_entity_poly.entity_id
_entity_poly.type
_entity_poly.pdbx_seq_one_letter_code
_entity_poly.pdbx_strand_id
1 'polypeptide(L)'
;STARSRLRSGALRAWRETSERRAGTKARRRAALETSERRSGRLAKAAALHAWRMRTLRGARRAQAEAEEQKALLAARVKQLEGALRVVALDAELNEAIDREEELEEQLAELQLRLEEEGGGGKGPDAAELRSQLDEAHLALAAAAWRRQLLEQVMPQLALGGETSGGVDSYVDFAGETRVERKSSGSLQYVPFSGISEADGSADILPAQAALAT
;
A
#
# COMPACT_ATOMS: atom_id res chain seq x y z
N SER A 1 1.52 74.87 -83.29
CA SER A 1 1.88 73.48 -82.94
C SER A 1 2.15 73.29 -81.43
N THR A 2 2.38 74.34 -80.65
CA THR A 2 2.76 74.34 -79.22
C THR A 2 1.67 73.88 -78.23
N ALA A 3 0.39 74.18 -78.48
CA ALA A 3 -0.71 73.78 -77.58
C ALA A 3 -0.94 72.24 -77.53
N ARG A 4 -0.85 71.56 -78.69
CA ARG A 4 -0.99 70.10 -78.76
C ARG A 4 0.18 69.37 -78.10
N SER A 5 1.39 69.93 -78.15
CA SER A 5 2.57 69.41 -77.46
C SER A 5 2.40 69.46 -75.94
N ARG A 6 1.93 70.60 -75.39
CA ARG A 6 1.71 70.76 -73.95
C ARG A 6 0.63 69.81 -73.40
N LEU A 7 -0.46 69.61 -74.15
CA LEU A 7 -1.52 68.67 -73.78
C LEU A 7 -1.02 67.21 -73.78
N ARG A 8 -0.23 66.80 -74.78
CA ARG A 8 0.38 65.46 -74.81
C ARG A 8 1.36 65.24 -73.67
N SER A 9 2.19 66.23 -73.34
CA SER A 9 3.10 66.15 -72.19
C SER A 9 2.38 66.10 -70.84
N GLY A 10 1.24 66.78 -70.70
CA GLY A 10 0.37 66.69 -69.52
C GLY A 10 -0.24 65.29 -69.35
N ALA A 11 -0.79 64.72 -70.42
CA ALA A 11 -1.37 63.38 -70.41
C ALA A 11 -0.35 62.29 -70.08
N LEU A 12 0.88 62.39 -70.62
CA LEU A 12 1.96 61.44 -70.31
C LEU A 12 2.42 61.53 -68.85
N ARG A 13 2.45 62.74 -68.26
CA ARG A 13 2.77 62.91 -66.84
C ARG A 13 1.69 62.33 -65.93
N ALA A 14 0.41 62.59 -66.22
CA ALA A 14 -0.69 62.01 -65.46
C ALA A 14 -0.73 60.48 -65.58
N TRP A 15 -0.47 59.94 -66.78
CA TRP A 15 -0.38 58.49 -66.99
C TRP A 15 0.79 57.88 -66.23
N ARG A 16 1.96 58.53 -66.23
CA ARG A 16 3.12 58.08 -65.45
C ARG A 16 2.82 58.11 -63.94
N GLU A 17 2.22 59.18 -63.44
CA GLU A 17 1.89 59.29 -62.02
C GLU A 17 0.86 58.24 -61.57
N THR A 18 -0.16 57.97 -62.40
CA THR A 18 -1.14 56.91 -62.10
C THR A 18 -0.54 55.50 -62.23
N SER A 19 0.38 55.27 -63.17
CA SER A 19 1.06 53.98 -63.30
C SER A 19 2.05 53.74 -62.15
N GLU A 20 2.76 54.77 -61.69
CA GLU A 20 3.62 54.73 -60.51
C GLU A 20 2.82 54.47 -59.23
N ARG A 21 1.66 55.12 -59.05
CA ARG A 21 0.75 54.83 -57.92
C ARG A 21 0.23 53.39 -57.95
N ARG A 22 -0.14 52.86 -59.13
CA ARG A 22 -0.56 51.46 -59.30
C ARG A 22 0.60 50.47 -59.06
N ALA A 23 1.80 50.80 -59.48
CA ALA A 23 2.99 50.01 -59.20
C ALA A 23 3.32 49.99 -57.69
N GLY A 24 3.27 51.15 -57.02
CA GLY A 24 3.50 51.28 -55.59
C GLY A 24 2.49 50.51 -54.73
N THR A 25 1.20 50.56 -55.10
CA THR A 25 0.15 49.77 -54.40
C THR A 25 0.32 48.26 -54.59
N LYS A 26 0.69 47.80 -55.80
CA LYS A 26 1.03 46.38 -56.05
C LYS A 26 2.26 45.95 -55.25
N ALA A 27 3.30 46.77 -55.19
CA ALA A 27 4.51 46.48 -54.42
C ALA A 27 4.21 46.35 -52.91
N ARG A 28 3.40 47.25 -52.35
CA ARG A 28 2.97 47.18 -50.94
C ARG A 28 2.16 45.91 -50.63
N ARG A 29 1.25 45.51 -51.54
CA ARG A 29 0.48 44.26 -51.38
C ARG A 29 1.38 43.02 -51.40
N ARG A 30 2.37 42.97 -52.30
CA ARG A 30 3.36 41.87 -52.34
C ARG A 30 4.19 41.81 -51.06
N ALA A 31 4.71 42.94 -50.60
CA ALA A 31 5.45 43.01 -49.34
C ALA A 31 4.59 42.57 -48.14
N ALA A 32 3.31 42.99 -48.09
CA ALA A 32 2.39 42.55 -47.05
C ALA A 32 2.16 41.03 -47.08
N LEU A 33 1.95 40.44 -48.26
CA LEU A 33 1.80 39.00 -48.42
C LEU A 33 3.06 38.24 -47.98
N GLU A 34 4.24 38.64 -48.43
CA GLU A 34 5.52 38.03 -48.02
C GLU A 34 5.73 38.10 -46.50
N THR A 35 5.37 39.23 -45.86
CA THR A 35 5.46 39.32 -44.39
C THR A 35 4.44 38.42 -43.69
N SER A 36 3.23 38.26 -44.25
CA SER A 36 2.20 37.36 -43.73
C SER A 36 2.61 35.89 -43.85
N GLU A 37 3.23 35.49 -44.97
CA GLU A 37 3.76 34.14 -45.21
C GLU A 37 4.94 33.83 -44.29
N ARG A 38 5.84 34.79 -44.05
CA ARG A 38 6.91 34.63 -43.06
C ARG A 38 6.35 34.47 -41.64
N ARG A 39 5.29 35.21 -41.28
CA ARG A 39 4.62 35.08 -39.98
C ARG A 39 3.91 33.73 -39.85
N SER A 40 3.16 33.30 -40.87
CA SER A 40 2.48 32.00 -40.87
C SER A 40 3.49 30.84 -40.79
N GLY A 41 4.62 30.93 -41.51
CA GLY A 41 5.70 29.95 -41.41
C GLY A 41 6.33 29.87 -40.02
N ARG A 42 6.50 30.99 -39.31
CA ARG A 42 6.98 30.98 -37.91
C ARG A 42 5.96 30.37 -36.96
N LEU A 43 4.69 30.69 -37.13
CA LEU A 43 3.60 30.11 -36.32
C LEU A 43 3.47 28.60 -36.56
N ALA A 44 3.58 28.15 -37.81
CA ALA A 44 3.58 26.73 -38.14
C ALA A 44 4.75 25.98 -37.47
N LYS A 45 5.95 26.56 -37.48
CA LYS A 45 7.12 26.01 -36.77
C LYS A 45 6.90 25.96 -35.25
N ALA A 46 6.35 27.02 -34.66
CA ALA A 46 6.04 27.05 -33.23
C ALA A 46 4.98 26.00 -32.86
N ALA A 47 3.93 25.84 -33.69
CA ALA A 47 2.91 24.81 -33.51
C ALA A 47 3.49 23.39 -33.62
N ALA A 48 4.39 23.15 -34.58
CA ALA A 48 5.07 21.86 -34.72
C ALA A 48 5.94 21.53 -33.49
N LEU A 49 6.70 22.50 -32.98
CA LEU A 49 7.49 22.34 -31.76
C LEU A 49 6.60 22.07 -30.53
N HIS A 50 5.50 22.81 -30.40
CA HIS A 50 4.53 22.59 -29.32
C HIS A 50 3.89 21.20 -29.41
N ALA A 51 3.47 20.77 -30.60
CA ALA A 51 2.89 19.45 -30.81
C ALA A 51 3.88 18.32 -30.47
N TRP A 52 5.16 18.49 -30.83
CA TRP A 52 6.21 17.55 -30.45
C TRP A 52 6.39 17.49 -28.93
N ARG A 53 6.50 18.64 -28.25
CA ARG A 53 6.58 18.71 -26.77
C ARG A 53 5.39 18.04 -26.09
N MET A 54 4.17 18.28 -26.58
CA MET A 54 2.98 17.66 -26.01
C MET A 54 2.92 16.15 -26.27
N ARG A 55 3.54 15.66 -27.35
CA ARG A 55 3.66 14.22 -27.59
C ARG A 55 4.64 13.58 -26.62
N THR A 56 5.81 14.19 -26.42
CA THR A 56 6.83 13.66 -25.48
C THR A 56 6.34 13.70 -24.04
N LEU A 57 5.69 14.79 -23.61
CA LEU A 57 5.09 14.88 -22.29
C LEU A 57 4.00 13.82 -22.06
N ARG A 58 3.16 13.53 -23.07
CA ARG A 58 2.18 12.44 -22.97
C ARG A 58 2.85 11.07 -22.87
N GLY A 59 3.91 10.84 -23.63
CA GLY A 59 4.71 9.61 -23.52
C GLY A 59 5.31 9.44 -22.12
N ALA A 60 5.93 10.48 -21.58
CA ALA A 60 6.50 10.48 -20.23
C ALA A 60 5.45 10.22 -19.15
N ARG A 61 4.26 10.84 -19.25
CA ARG A 61 3.16 10.60 -18.31
C ARG A 61 2.63 9.18 -18.35
N ARG A 62 2.56 8.56 -19.53
CA ARG A 62 2.16 7.16 -19.68
C ARG A 62 3.19 6.23 -19.05
N ALA A 63 4.47 6.43 -19.37
CA ALA A 63 5.55 5.65 -18.76
C ALA A 63 5.58 5.80 -17.23
N GLN A 64 5.28 6.99 -16.71
CA GLN A 64 5.15 7.21 -15.27
C GLN A 64 3.96 6.45 -14.66
N ALA A 65 2.80 6.45 -15.33
CA ALA A 65 1.64 5.68 -14.87
C ALA A 65 1.93 4.18 -14.88
N GLU A 66 2.53 3.66 -15.97
CA GLU A 66 2.94 2.25 -16.09
C GLU A 66 3.94 1.87 -15.01
N ALA A 67 4.90 2.74 -14.68
CA ALA A 67 5.88 2.49 -13.62
C ALA A 67 5.24 2.44 -12.23
N GLU A 68 4.28 3.33 -11.93
CA GLU A 68 3.54 3.29 -10.66
C GLU A 68 2.63 2.05 -10.55
N GLU A 69 1.99 1.63 -11.65
CA GLU A 69 1.24 0.37 -11.71
C GLU A 69 2.14 -0.85 -11.45
N GLN A 70 3.31 -0.90 -12.08
CA GLN A 70 4.29 -1.96 -11.84
C GLN A 70 4.79 -1.96 -10.39
N LYS A 71 5.04 -0.79 -9.82
CA LYS A 71 5.44 -0.66 -8.41
C LYS A 71 4.34 -1.17 -7.48
N ALA A 72 3.07 -0.86 -7.75
CA ALA A 72 1.95 -1.37 -6.96
C ALA A 72 1.81 -2.89 -7.05
N LEU A 73 1.97 -3.46 -8.25
CA LEU A 73 1.96 -4.91 -8.47
C LEU A 73 3.11 -5.61 -7.73
N LEU A 74 4.33 -5.06 -7.83
CA LEU A 74 5.49 -5.60 -7.13
C LEU A 74 5.33 -5.49 -5.61
N ALA A 75 4.80 -4.37 -5.10
CA ALA A 75 4.52 -4.22 -3.67
C ALA A 75 3.49 -5.25 -3.18
N ALA A 76 2.42 -5.50 -3.94
CA ALA A 76 1.46 -6.55 -3.62
C ALA A 76 2.11 -7.94 -3.64
N ARG A 77 2.98 -8.21 -4.62
CA ARG A 77 3.71 -9.48 -4.70
C ARG A 77 4.68 -9.67 -3.54
N VAL A 78 5.38 -8.62 -3.12
CA VAL A 78 6.26 -8.67 -1.94
C VAL A 78 5.44 -9.00 -0.70
N LYS A 79 4.30 -8.34 -0.46
CA LYS A 79 3.43 -8.65 0.68
C LYS A 79 2.95 -10.11 0.67
N GLN A 80 2.59 -10.65 -0.50
CA GLN A 80 2.24 -12.07 -0.64
C GLN A 80 3.40 -13.00 -0.29
N LEU A 81 4.61 -12.68 -0.76
CA LEU A 81 5.80 -13.48 -0.47
C LEU A 81 6.21 -13.39 1.00
N GLU A 82 6.09 -12.21 1.63
CA GLU A 82 6.30 -12.04 3.07
C GLU A 82 5.31 -12.88 3.89
N GLY A 83 4.04 -12.91 3.49
CA GLY A 83 3.03 -13.78 4.11
C GLY A 83 3.38 -15.27 3.98
N ALA A 84 3.74 -15.71 2.77
CA ALA A 84 4.16 -17.08 2.51
C ALA A 84 5.41 -17.47 3.32
N LEU A 85 6.39 -16.57 3.42
CA LEU A 85 7.61 -16.81 4.19
C LEU A 85 7.31 -16.97 5.69
N ARG A 86 6.38 -16.17 6.24
CA ARG A 86 5.94 -16.32 7.64
C ARG A 86 5.28 -17.67 7.90
N VAL A 87 4.43 -18.13 6.98
CA VAL A 87 3.80 -19.46 7.09
C VAL A 87 4.87 -20.55 7.07
N VAL A 88 5.85 -20.48 6.16
CA VAL A 88 6.95 -21.46 6.11
C VAL A 88 7.80 -21.43 7.38
N ALA A 89 8.08 -20.26 7.94
CA ALA A 89 8.83 -20.14 9.20
C ALA A 89 8.06 -20.76 10.38
N LEU A 90 6.76 -20.50 10.48
CA LEU A 90 5.92 -21.05 11.56
C LEU A 90 5.68 -22.55 11.40
N ASP A 91 5.64 -23.07 10.18
CA ASP A 91 5.59 -24.52 9.92
C ASP A 91 6.86 -25.20 10.44
N ALA A 92 8.03 -24.59 10.21
CA ALA A 92 9.28 -25.06 10.79
C ALA A 92 9.25 -25.03 12.33
N GLU A 93 8.78 -23.93 12.93
CA GLU A 93 8.62 -23.83 14.40
C GLU A 93 7.63 -24.86 14.96
N LEU A 94 6.58 -25.19 14.22
CA LEU A 94 5.60 -26.21 14.62
C LEU A 94 6.25 -27.60 14.64
N ASN A 95 7.01 -27.94 13.59
CA ASN A 95 7.74 -29.21 13.54
C ASN A 95 8.77 -29.29 14.69
N GLU A 96 9.52 -28.23 14.96
CA GLU A 96 10.43 -28.18 16.13
C GLU A 96 9.70 -28.34 17.46
N ALA A 97 8.49 -27.77 17.59
CA ALA A 97 7.67 -27.92 18.79
C ALA A 97 7.16 -29.36 18.96
N ILE A 98 6.81 -30.04 17.87
CA ILE A 98 6.40 -31.45 17.86
C ILE A 98 7.59 -32.33 18.27
N ASP A 99 8.74 -32.18 17.63
CA ASP A 99 9.94 -32.96 17.96
C ASP A 99 10.33 -32.79 19.44
N ARG A 100 10.18 -31.58 19.99
CA ARG A 100 10.47 -31.30 21.39
C ARG A 100 9.43 -31.86 22.36
N GLU A 101 8.17 -31.94 21.94
CA GLU A 101 7.12 -32.62 22.69
C GLU A 101 7.43 -34.12 22.77
N GLU A 102 7.75 -34.76 21.64
CA GLU A 102 8.13 -36.18 21.57
C GLU A 102 9.37 -36.49 22.43
N GLU A 103 10.42 -35.67 22.37
CA GLU A 103 11.62 -35.83 23.21
C GLU A 103 11.29 -35.76 24.72
N LEU A 104 10.39 -34.86 25.12
CA LEU A 104 9.96 -34.72 26.52
C LEU A 104 9.08 -35.88 26.97
N GLU A 105 8.24 -36.44 26.09
CA GLU A 105 7.47 -37.65 26.37
C GLU A 105 8.38 -38.86 26.61
N GLU A 106 9.42 -39.03 25.79
CA GLU A 106 10.44 -40.07 25.98
C GLU A 106 11.20 -39.90 27.30
N GLN A 107 11.65 -38.69 27.62
CA GLN A 107 12.34 -38.38 28.89
C GLN A 107 11.43 -38.64 30.10
N LEU A 108 10.15 -38.30 30.00
CA LEU A 108 9.17 -38.59 31.03
C LEU A 108 9.00 -40.09 31.26
N ALA A 109 8.87 -40.88 30.19
CA ALA A 109 8.76 -42.33 30.29
C ALA A 109 10.02 -42.94 30.94
N GLU A 110 11.21 -42.45 30.59
CA GLU A 110 12.47 -42.89 31.22
C GLU A 110 12.52 -42.54 32.72
N LEU A 111 12.14 -41.32 33.11
CA LEU A 111 12.11 -40.88 34.50
C LEU A 111 11.09 -41.68 35.33
N GLN A 112 9.92 -41.98 34.74
CA GLN A 112 8.92 -42.85 35.36
C GLN A 112 9.48 -44.25 35.58
N LEU A 113 10.12 -44.84 34.58
CA LEU A 113 10.72 -46.16 34.69
C LEU A 113 11.81 -46.20 35.79
N ARG A 114 12.71 -45.21 35.83
CA ARG A 114 13.74 -45.12 36.88
C ARG A 114 13.13 -44.98 38.27
N LEU A 115 12.06 -44.18 38.39
CA LEU A 115 11.34 -44.02 39.65
C LEU A 115 10.65 -45.33 40.09
N GLU A 116 10.13 -46.12 39.15
CA GLU A 116 9.57 -47.45 39.41
C GLU A 116 10.65 -48.46 39.83
N GLU A 117 11.83 -48.42 39.21
CA GLU A 117 12.99 -49.25 39.56
C GLU A 117 13.53 -48.95 40.97
N GLU A 118 13.62 -47.67 41.34
CA GLU A 118 13.95 -47.22 42.71
C GLU A 118 12.81 -47.48 43.71
N GLY A 119 11.58 -47.60 43.19
CA GLY A 119 10.31 -47.68 43.91
C GLY A 119 9.95 -49.04 44.52
N GLY A 120 10.81 -50.05 44.39
CA GLY A 120 10.66 -51.32 45.12
C GLY A 120 10.81 -51.21 46.64
N GLY A 121 11.29 -50.07 47.18
CA GLY A 121 11.39 -49.87 48.64
C GLY A 121 12.05 -48.60 49.18
N GLY A 122 12.49 -47.64 48.36
CA GLY A 122 13.33 -46.53 48.81
C GLY A 122 12.59 -45.28 49.31
N LYS A 123 12.59 -45.02 50.63
CA LYS A 123 12.44 -43.66 51.21
C LYS A 123 13.77 -42.88 51.16
N GLY A 124 14.55 -43.05 50.09
CA GLY A 124 15.88 -42.46 49.93
C GLY A 124 15.84 -41.05 49.32
N PRO A 125 16.89 -40.24 49.50
CA PRO A 125 17.00 -38.90 48.90
C PRO A 125 16.87 -38.92 47.36
N ASP A 126 17.36 -39.99 46.71
CA ASP A 126 17.34 -40.13 45.25
C ASP A 126 15.92 -40.27 44.67
N ALA A 127 15.01 -40.94 45.39
CA ALA A 127 13.61 -41.07 44.98
C ALA A 127 12.83 -39.74 45.09
N ALA A 128 13.23 -38.85 46.00
CA ALA A 128 12.65 -37.51 46.08
C ALA A 128 13.15 -36.60 44.95
N GLU A 129 14.42 -36.74 44.56
CA GLU A 129 15.00 -36.04 43.42
C GLU A 129 14.38 -36.48 42.09
N LEU A 130 14.21 -37.79 41.88
CA LEU A 130 13.52 -38.33 40.69
C LEU A 130 12.07 -37.85 40.58
N ARG A 131 11.34 -37.74 41.69
CA ARG A 131 9.98 -37.16 41.69
C ARG A 131 9.98 -35.70 41.30
N SER A 132 10.94 -34.92 41.82
CA SER A 132 11.08 -33.51 41.44
C SER A 132 11.40 -33.36 39.95
N GLN A 133 12.29 -34.20 39.41
CA GLN A 133 12.61 -34.21 37.98
C GLN A 133 11.39 -34.60 37.13
N LEU A 134 10.58 -35.54 37.61
CA LEU A 134 9.34 -35.94 36.95
C LEU A 134 8.32 -34.78 36.91
N ASP A 135 8.13 -34.08 38.02
CA ASP A 135 7.23 -32.93 38.10
C ASP A 135 7.70 -31.79 37.18
N GLU A 136 9.00 -31.52 37.12
CA GLU A 136 9.60 -30.54 36.20
C GLU A 136 9.42 -30.94 34.73
N ALA A 137 9.62 -32.22 34.41
CA ALA A 137 9.43 -32.75 33.06
C ALA A 137 7.95 -32.70 32.63
N HIS A 138 7.00 -32.95 33.54
CA HIS A 138 5.56 -32.77 33.26
C HIS A 138 5.22 -31.30 32.96
N LEU A 139 5.80 -30.35 33.71
CA LEU A 139 5.61 -28.92 33.44
C LEU A 139 6.22 -28.51 32.09
N ALA A 140 7.39 -29.04 31.76
CA ALA A 140 8.05 -28.79 30.48
C ALA A 140 7.23 -29.34 29.31
N LEU A 141 6.69 -30.56 29.43
CA LEU A 141 5.80 -31.15 28.41
C LEU A 141 4.52 -30.34 28.24
N ALA A 142 3.88 -29.91 29.33
CA ALA A 142 2.68 -29.07 29.27
C ALA A 142 2.95 -27.72 28.56
N ALA A 143 4.12 -27.12 28.80
CA ALA A 143 4.54 -25.89 28.13
C ALA A 143 4.81 -26.11 26.62
N ALA A 144 5.42 -27.25 26.26
CA ALA A 144 5.65 -27.62 24.86
C ALA A 144 4.33 -27.86 24.10
N ALA A 145 3.41 -28.63 24.69
CA ALA A 145 2.07 -28.87 24.13
C ALA A 145 1.29 -27.57 23.94
N TRP A 146 1.36 -26.65 24.91
CA TRP A 146 0.73 -25.33 24.78
C TRP A 146 1.33 -24.51 23.63
N ARG A 147 2.66 -24.51 23.47
CA ARG A 147 3.34 -23.83 22.37
C ARG A 147 2.93 -24.39 21.01
N ARG A 148 2.88 -25.71 20.86
CA ARG A 148 2.37 -26.39 19.67
C ARG A 148 0.93 -25.95 19.36
N GLN A 149 0.05 -25.98 20.36
CA GLN A 149 -1.35 -25.60 20.18
C GLN A 149 -1.51 -24.14 19.75
N LEU A 150 -0.67 -23.22 20.24
CA LEU A 150 -0.64 -21.84 19.77
C LEU A 150 -0.24 -21.76 18.29
N LEU A 151 0.81 -22.47 17.88
CA LEU A 151 1.28 -22.49 16.49
C LEU A 151 0.22 -23.05 15.54
N GLU A 152 -0.47 -24.13 15.93
CA GLU A 152 -1.59 -24.71 15.20
C GLU A 152 -2.78 -23.73 15.06
N GLN A 153 -3.00 -22.84 16.03
CA GLN A 153 -4.06 -21.81 15.94
C GLN A 153 -3.67 -20.61 15.08
N VAL A 154 -2.40 -20.21 15.06
CA VAL A 154 -1.93 -19.02 14.36
C VAL A 154 -1.68 -19.30 12.87
N MET A 155 -1.19 -20.49 12.51
CA MET A 155 -0.91 -20.90 11.13
C MET A 155 -2.12 -20.71 10.16
N PRO A 156 -3.35 -21.17 10.48
CA PRO A 156 -4.52 -20.98 9.63
C PRO A 156 -4.91 -19.51 9.43
N GLN A 157 -4.70 -18.66 10.43
CA GLN A 157 -5.04 -17.23 10.36
C GLN A 157 -4.13 -16.49 9.38
N LEU A 158 -2.86 -16.90 9.28
CA LEU A 158 -1.90 -16.34 8.35
C LEU A 158 -2.09 -16.87 6.92
N ALA A 159 -2.57 -18.09 6.77
CA ALA A 159 -2.95 -18.66 5.47
C ALA A 159 -4.16 -17.93 4.84
N LEU A 160 -5.11 -17.47 5.67
CA LEU A 160 -6.32 -16.76 5.23
C LEU A 160 -6.15 -15.23 5.12
N GLY A 161 -5.12 -14.66 5.77
CA GLY A 161 -4.86 -13.21 5.79
C GLY A 161 -4.32 -12.60 4.50
N GLY A 162 -4.11 -13.40 3.44
CA GLY A 162 -3.63 -12.93 2.13
C GLY A 162 -4.64 -12.12 1.31
N GLU A 163 -5.92 -12.08 1.74
CA GLU A 163 -7.01 -11.42 1.04
C GLU A 163 -7.72 -10.38 1.92
N THR A 164 -7.02 -9.32 2.33
CA THR A 164 -7.71 -8.05 2.59
C THR A 164 -7.22 -6.99 1.61
N SER A 165 -7.86 -7.03 0.45
CA SER A 165 -8.13 -5.85 -0.37
C SER A 165 -8.79 -4.77 0.51
N GLY A 166 -7.97 -3.94 1.16
CA GLY A 166 -8.42 -2.81 1.96
C GLY A 166 -7.34 -2.40 2.95
N GLY A 167 -6.65 -1.30 2.66
CA GLY A 167 -5.54 -0.79 3.47
C GLY A 167 -5.88 -0.60 4.94
N VAL A 168 -5.58 -1.61 5.74
CA VAL A 168 -5.43 -1.52 7.19
C VAL A 168 -4.09 -2.17 7.49
N ASP A 169 -3.03 -1.36 7.53
CA ASP A 169 -1.77 -1.76 8.13
C ASP A 169 -2.01 -1.86 9.65
N SER A 170 -2.47 -3.02 10.13
CA SER A 170 -2.44 -3.32 11.56
C SER A 170 -1.04 -3.80 11.91
N TYR A 171 -0.19 -2.88 12.36
CA TYR A 171 1.05 -3.21 13.06
C TYR A 171 0.68 -3.58 14.51
N VAL A 172 1.02 -4.79 14.94
CA VAL A 172 1.00 -5.15 16.37
C VAL A 172 2.38 -4.77 16.90
N ASP A 173 2.47 -3.65 17.62
CA ASP A 173 3.68 -3.31 18.37
C ASP A 173 3.82 -4.24 19.57
N PHE A 174 5.07 -4.63 19.88
CA PHE A 174 5.48 -5.60 20.90
C PHE A 174 5.15 -5.19 22.36
N ALA A 175 4.27 -4.22 22.57
CA ALA A 175 3.91 -3.64 23.87
C ALA A 175 2.43 -3.87 24.27
N GLY A 176 1.65 -4.67 23.52
CA GLY A 176 0.29 -5.05 23.93
C GLY A 176 -0.79 -3.97 23.77
N GLU A 177 -0.47 -2.84 23.13
CA GLU A 177 -1.46 -1.82 22.77
C GLU A 177 -1.80 -1.90 21.26
N THR A 178 -3.04 -2.29 20.96
CA THR A 178 -3.55 -2.30 19.58
C THR A 178 -3.90 -0.87 19.15
N ARG A 179 -2.99 -0.21 18.43
CA ARG A 179 -3.24 1.12 17.87
C ARG A 179 -3.83 1.02 16.47
N VAL A 180 -5.11 1.35 16.35
CA VAL A 180 -5.82 1.41 15.05
C VAL A 180 -5.63 2.80 14.43
N GLU A 181 -4.69 2.97 13.51
CA GLU A 181 -4.60 4.19 12.70
C GLU A 181 -5.40 4.05 11.40
N ARG A 182 -6.63 4.60 11.40
CA ARG A 182 -7.38 4.81 10.15
C ARG A 182 -6.83 6.03 9.43
N LYS A 183 -6.04 5.83 8.37
CA LYS A 183 -5.81 6.88 7.36
C LYS A 183 -7.05 7.01 6.48
N SER A 184 -8.07 7.68 6.99
CA SER A 184 -9.12 8.24 6.14
C SER A 184 -8.64 9.56 5.55
N SER A 185 -8.69 9.66 4.23
CA SER A 185 -8.53 10.92 3.52
C SER A 185 -9.60 11.91 3.98
N GLY A 186 -9.21 12.95 4.73
CA GLY A 186 -10.05 14.11 5.04
C GLY A 186 -10.75 14.09 6.40
N SER A 187 -10.36 15.05 7.24
CA SER A 187 -10.88 15.38 8.57
C SER A 187 -10.48 14.46 9.74
N LEU A 188 -9.61 14.99 10.59
CA LEU A 188 -9.36 14.51 11.95
C LEU A 188 -10.64 14.72 12.77
N GLN A 189 -11.39 13.66 13.05
CA GLN A 189 -12.34 13.65 14.16
C GLN A 189 -11.74 12.86 15.31
N TYR A 190 -11.50 13.57 16.41
CA TYR A 190 -11.06 13.03 17.69
C TYR A 190 -12.27 12.40 18.38
N VAL A 191 -12.21 11.10 18.67
CA VAL A 191 -13.18 10.43 19.55
C VAL A 191 -12.39 9.83 20.71
N PRO A 192 -12.49 10.36 21.94
CA PRO A 192 -11.87 9.75 23.10
C PRO A 192 -12.71 8.53 23.52
N PHE A 193 -12.14 7.33 23.44
CA PHE A 193 -12.73 6.16 24.08
C PHE A 193 -12.19 6.08 25.51
N SER A 194 -13.03 6.48 26.48
CA SER A 194 -12.77 6.24 27.90
C SER A 194 -13.04 4.77 28.18
N GLY A 195 -12.04 4.05 28.69
CA GLY A 195 -12.14 2.62 28.96
C GLY A 195 -13.10 2.27 30.09
N ILE A 196 -13.41 0.98 30.22
CA ILE A 196 -13.81 0.41 31.50
C ILE A 196 -13.32 -1.05 31.56
N SER A 197 -12.58 -1.31 32.63
CA SER A 197 -12.08 -2.58 33.13
C SER A 197 -13.22 -3.43 33.70
N GLU A 198 -13.06 -4.75 33.68
CA GLU A 198 -13.84 -5.70 34.48
C GLU A 198 -13.67 -5.41 35.99
N ALA A 199 -14.76 -5.51 36.78
CA ALA A 199 -14.86 -6.31 38.01
C ALA A 199 -16.14 -5.98 38.84
N ASP A 200 -16.76 -7.07 39.33
CA ASP A 200 -17.51 -7.23 40.58
C ASP A 200 -18.92 -6.63 40.79
N GLY A 201 -19.91 -7.54 40.89
CA GLY A 201 -20.48 -7.89 42.19
C GLY A 201 -21.68 -7.09 42.74
N SER A 202 -22.87 -7.70 42.60
CA SER A 202 -23.90 -7.83 43.65
C SER A 202 -24.84 -6.65 44.01
N ALA A 203 -26.11 -7.06 44.12
CA ALA A 203 -27.22 -6.53 44.92
C ALA A 203 -28.10 -5.42 44.33
N ASP A 204 -29.31 -5.88 43.98
CA ASP A 204 -30.62 -5.31 44.32
C ASP A 204 -30.95 -3.87 43.87
N ILE A 205 -32.02 -3.75 43.07
CA ILE A 205 -33.28 -3.09 43.45
C ILE A 205 -34.20 -3.12 42.20
N LEU A 206 -35.24 -3.98 42.27
CA LEU A 206 -36.53 -3.77 41.60
C LEU A 206 -37.23 -2.55 42.25
N PRO A 207 -38.03 -1.76 41.52
CA PRO A 207 -39.41 -2.18 41.28
C PRO A 207 -40.06 -1.76 39.94
N ALA A 208 -40.99 -2.62 39.54
CA ALA A 208 -42.32 -2.35 38.98
C ALA A 208 -42.46 -1.35 37.82
N GLN A 209 -43.00 -1.83 36.70
CA GLN A 209 -44.39 -1.50 36.39
C GLN A 209 -45.06 -2.59 35.55
N ALA A 210 -46.19 -3.04 36.09
CA ALA A 210 -47.18 -3.87 35.45
C ALA A 210 -47.92 -3.07 34.36
N ALA A 211 -48.27 -3.74 33.28
CA ALA A 211 -49.63 -3.87 32.75
C ALA A 211 -49.60 -4.08 31.24
N LEU A 212 -49.96 -5.30 30.81
CA LEU A 212 -50.79 -5.52 29.64
C LEU A 212 -51.47 -6.88 29.82
N ALA A 213 -52.70 -6.80 30.32
CA ALA A 213 -53.70 -7.84 30.17
C ALA A 213 -54.47 -7.55 28.88
N THR A 214 -54.44 -8.49 27.95
CA THR A 214 -55.60 -9.14 27.31
C THR A 214 -55.08 -10.31 26.50
#